data_AF-A0A813ZUM9-F1
#
_entry.id   AF-A0A813ZUM9-F1
#
_cell.length_a   1.000
_cell.length_b   1.000
_cell.length_c   1.000
_cell.angle_alpha   90.00
_cell.angle_beta   90.00
_cell.angle_gamma   90.00
#
_symmetry.space_group_name_H-M   'P 1'
#
loop_
_entity.id
_entity.type
_entity.pdbx_description
1 polymer ?
#
loop_
_entity_poly.entity_id
_entity_poly.type
_entity_poly.pdbx_seq_one_letter_code
_entity_poly.pdbx_strand_id
1 'polypeptide(L)'
;MLVDQMISRIEYVHTCHLIHRDIKPDNFLMGIKSTGNIVYIIDFGLSKRYRDPESLVHIPWKSNKSLTGTARYASINAHKGTEQSRRDDLEAISYVFMYFITGTLPWQGLQATAKKAKFERIAEMKMKITPEQLLKDGPVPWASDNQVTFIAEQTSHHPPIASFYAECPAKHIQIDGCLWTRSKFLGLSVGVHMIGDAIITLLDHDEQYVITFPSAFGRSILGVPWFEMGGKITITCEKTGYTANIDFLQKPFLNGKKHQITGILYGPDKKEFCRIDGEWNGIMNAKYSDTKISEVFFDTKATPVIKKIVRPIIDQDTNESRRMWKDVTYYLKSKQLDKATGAKSFLEHRQRTEAKERHENSLKWETKHFSESGELKWTYANKLSKRLNSQS
;
A
#
# COMPACT_ATOMS: atom_id res chain seq x y z
N MET A 1 2.53 -4.45 20.48
CA MET A 1 1.64 -4.82 19.35
C MET A 1 1.12 -6.24 19.56
N LEU A 2 0.14 -6.73 18.77
CA LEU A 2 -0.45 -8.08 18.94
C LEU A 2 0.61 -9.18 18.85
N VAL A 3 1.47 -9.12 17.83
CA VAL A 3 2.57 -10.07 17.59
C VAL A 3 3.51 -10.13 18.80
N ASP A 4 3.97 -8.99 19.31
CA ASP A 4 4.85 -8.94 20.48
C ASP A 4 4.24 -9.67 21.68
N GLN A 5 2.95 -9.43 21.96
CA GLN A 5 2.28 -10.09 23.08
C GLN A 5 2.20 -11.61 22.87
N MET A 6 1.86 -12.08 21.67
CA MET A 6 1.78 -13.51 21.38
C MET A 6 3.16 -14.19 21.52
N ILE A 7 4.24 -13.55 21.04
CA ILE A 7 5.61 -14.04 21.21
C ILE A 7 5.95 -14.11 22.70
N SER A 8 5.68 -13.04 23.47
CA SER A 8 5.94 -13.03 24.91
C SER A 8 5.14 -14.10 25.67
N ARG A 9 3.93 -14.47 25.20
CA ARG A 9 3.20 -15.61 25.80
C ARG A 9 3.89 -16.94 25.54
N ILE A 10 4.34 -17.19 24.31
CA ILE A 10 5.09 -18.41 23.99
C ILE A 10 6.40 -18.46 24.75
N GLU A 11 7.13 -17.34 24.81
CA GLU A 11 8.36 -17.22 25.59
C GLU A 11 8.12 -17.59 27.06
N TYR A 12 7.07 -17.05 27.68
CA TYR A 12 6.70 -17.39 29.06
C TYR A 12 6.39 -18.88 29.23
N VAL A 13 5.64 -19.50 28.31
CA VAL A 13 5.39 -20.96 28.36
C VAL A 13 6.71 -21.73 28.31
N HIS A 14 7.65 -21.29 27.48
CA HIS A 14 8.98 -21.90 27.34
C HIS A 14 9.84 -21.70 28.59
N THR A 15 9.77 -20.55 29.26
CA THR A 15 10.49 -20.34 30.54
C THR A 15 9.96 -21.26 31.62
N CYS A 16 8.67 -21.62 31.60
CA CYS A 16 8.07 -22.66 32.43
C CYS A 16 8.43 -24.11 32.03
N HIS A 17 9.44 -24.31 31.16
CA HIS A 17 9.93 -25.62 30.70
C HIS A 17 8.91 -26.41 29.85
N LEU A 18 7.87 -25.74 29.36
CA LEU A 18 6.79 -26.33 28.56
C LEU A 18 6.89 -25.91 27.10
N ILE A 19 6.30 -26.72 26.23
CA ILE A 19 5.93 -26.37 24.86
C ILE A 19 4.43 -26.56 24.72
N HIS A 20 3.78 -25.70 23.93
CA HIS A 20 2.33 -25.68 23.78
C HIS A 20 1.84 -26.77 22.82
N ARG A 21 2.55 -26.97 21.70
CA ARG A 21 2.28 -27.93 20.61
C ARG A 21 0.99 -27.71 19.81
N ASP A 22 0.09 -26.83 20.23
CA ASP A 22 -1.12 -26.45 19.47
C ASP A 22 -1.28 -24.93 19.32
N ILE A 23 -0.24 -24.28 18.78
CA ILE A 23 -0.28 -22.85 18.46
C ILE A 23 -1.20 -22.60 17.27
N LYS A 24 -2.31 -21.88 17.50
CA LYS A 24 -3.32 -21.49 16.50
C LYS A 24 -4.08 -20.24 16.99
N PRO A 25 -4.73 -19.45 16.10
CA PRO A 25 -5.44 -18.24 16.49
C PRO A 25 -6.45 -18.45 17.63
N ASP A 26 -7.19 -19.57 17.60
CA ASP A 26 -8.24 -19.90 18.57
C ASP A 26 -7.72 -20.05 20.01
N ASN A 27 -6.42 -20.37 20.18
CA ASN A 27 -5.79 -20.52 21.50
C ASN A 27 -5.19 -19.21 22.02
N PHE A 28 -5.35 -18.10 21.29
CA PHE A 28 -5.01 -16.76 21.76
C PHE A 28 -6.28 -15.93 21.91
N LEU A 29 -6.59 -15.53 23.15
CA LEU A 29 -7.79 -14.74 23.46
C LEU A 29 -7.42 -13.32 23.85
N MET A 30 -8.25 -12.37 23.45
CA MET A 30 -8.19 -11.00 23.98
C MET A 30 -8.92 -10.95 25.33
N GLY A 31 -8.38 -10.20 26.28
CA GLY A 31 -9.09 -9.91 27.53
C GLY A 31 -10.39 -9.15 27.29
N ILE A 32 -11.14 -8.92 28.37
CA ILE A 32 -12.40 -8.19 28.34
C ILE A 32 -12.30 -6.88 29.12
N LYS A 33 -13.13 -5.91 28.77
CA LYS A 33 -13.24 -4.60 29.45
C LYS A 33 -11.85 -3.92 29.55
N SER A 34 -11.37 -3.66 30.77
CA SER A 34 -10.08 -3.02 31.06
C SER A 34 -8.86 -3.82 30.59
N THR A 35 -9.03 -5.10 30.28
CA THR A 35 -7.97 -5.98 29.74
C THR A 35 -8.13 -6.27 28.24
N GLY A 36 -9.00 -5.53 27.54
CA GLY A 36 -9.31 -5.73 26.13
C GLY A 36 -8.10 -5.65 25.18
N ASN A 37 -7.02 -5.01 25.63
CA ASN A 37 -5.75 -4.89 24.92
C ASN A 37 -4.71 -5.96 25.31
N ILE A 38 -5.05 -6.90 26.20
CA ILE A 38 -4.16 -7.95 26.67
C ILE A 38 -4.47 -9.26 25.96
N VAL A 39 -3.44 -9.91 25.42
CA VAL A 39 -3.53 -11.25 24.83
C VAL A 39 -3.26 -12.30 25.90
N TYR A 40 -4.07 -13.36 25.93
CA TYR A 40 -3.92 -14.54 26.76
C TYR A 40 -3.69 -15.76 25.88
N ILE A 41 -2.94 -16.74 26.38
CA ILE A 41 -2.78 -18.06 25.75
C ILE A 41 -3.54 -19.10 26.58
N ILE A 42 -4.28 -19.98 25.91
CA ILE A 42 -5.16 -20.98 26.54
C ILE A 42 -4.97 -22.36 25.89
N ASP A 43 -5.66 -23.36 26.44
CA ASP A 43 -5.68 -24.74 25.94
C ASP A 43 -4.31 -25.44 25.93
N PHE A 44 -3.83 -25.74 27.13
CA PHE A 44 -2.61 -26.50 27.35
C PHE A 44 -2.82 -28.02 27.25
N GLY A 45 -3.96 -28.49 26.73
CA GLY A 45 -4.31 -29.93 26.70
C GLY A 45 -3.32 -30.78 25.90
N LEU A 46 -2.64 -30.18 24.92
CA LEU A 46 -1.57 -30.80 24.14
C LEU A 46 -0.17 -30.39 24.61
N SER A 47 -0.01 -29.66 25.70
CA SER A 47 1.31 -29.21 26.15
C SER A 47 2.20 -30.36 26.64
N LYS A 48 3.51 -30.12 26.66
CA LYS A 48 4.50 -31.10 27.14
C LYS A 48 5.74 -30.42 27.70
N ARG A 49 6.40 -31.05 28.67
CA ARG A 49 7.73 -30.61 29.12
C ARG A 49 8.78 -30.90 28.05
N TYR A 50 9.52 -29.88 27.63
CA TYR A 50 10.61 -30.04 26.66
C TYR A 50 11.99 -30.16 27.31
N ARG A 51 12.08 -29.85 28.61
CA ARG A 51 13.27 -30.07 29.42
C ARG A 51 12.87 -30.36 30.85
N ASP A 52 13.77 -30.99 31.58
CA ASP A 52 13.65 -31.13 33.01
C ASP A 52 13.79 -29.74 33.70
N PRO A 53 12.96 -29.40 34.70
CA PRO A 53 13.03 -28.09 35.36
C PRO A 53 14.30 -27.87 36.18
N GLU A 54 14.87 -28.93 36.76
CA GLU A 54 16.00 -28.85 37.68
C GLU A 54 17.33 -29.00 36.95
N SER A 55 17.52 -30.11 36.26
CA SER A 55 18.75 -30.42 35.51
C SER A 55 18.85 -29.66 34.18
N LEU A 56 17.75 -29.05 33.72
CA LEU A 56 17.64 -28.37 32.42
C LEU A 56 17.92 -29.28 31.21
N VAL A 57 17.99 -30.59 31.42
CA VAL A 57 18.24 -31.58 30.37
C VAL A 57 17.08 -31.58 29.39
N HIS A 58 17.39 -31.33 28.12
CA HIS A 58 16.40 -31.28 27.04
C HIS A 58 15.88 -32.68 26.68
N ILE A 59 14.62 -32.78 26.25
CA ILE A 59 14.06 -34.03 25.74
C ILE A 59 14.89 -34.59 24.57
N PRO A 60 15.11 -35.90 24.51
CA PRO A 60 15.87 -36.50 23.42
C PRO A 60 15.07 -36.45 22.11
N TRP A 61 15.79 -36.46 21.00
CA TRP A 61 15.19 -36.63 19.69
C TRP A 61 14.48 -37.98 19.59
N LYS A 62 13.25 -37.99 19.07
CA LYS A 62 12.50 -39.22 18.73
C LYS A 62 11.80 -39.01 17.39
N SER A 63 11.75 -40.06 16.58
CA SER A 63 10.97 -40.12 15.34
C SER A 63 9.69 -40.95 15.54
N ASN A 64 8.90 -41.12 14.48
CA ASN A 64 7.68 -41.94 14.45
C ASN A 64 6.58 -41.50 15.43
N LYS A 65 6.50 -40.20 15.74
CA LYS A 65 5.37 -39.61 16.45
C LYS A 65 4.18 -39.39 15.52
N SER A 66 2.97 -39.50 16.05
CA SER A 66 1.78 -39.01 15.38
C SER A 66 1.77 -37.48 15.34
N LEU A 67 1.25 -36.89 14.26
CA LEU A 67 1.00 -35.46 14.18
C LEU A 67 0.18 -35.00 15.39
N THR A 68 0.74 -34.09 16.18
CA THR A 68 0.10 -33.47 17.34
C THR A 68 -0.10 -31.99 17.06
N GLY A 69 -1.28 -31.47 17.40
CA GLY A 69 -1.68 -30.09 17.12
C GLY A 69 -2.42 -29.91 15.79
N THR A 70 -2.78 -28.66 15.52
CA THR A 70 -3.58 -28.28 14.35
C THR A 70 -2.73 -28.29 13.07
N ALA A 71 -2.95 -29.26 12.18
CA ALA A 71 -2.17 -29.49 10.96
C ALA A 71 -1.86 -28.23 10.12
N ARG A 72 -2.80 -27.29 10.08
CA ARG A 72 -2.65 -26.00 9.38
C ARG A 72 -1.46 -25.19 9.91
N TYR A 73 -1.29 -25.13 11.22
CA TYR A 73 -0.26 -24.32 11.88
C TYR A 73 0.90 -25.18 12.43
N ALA A 74 0.74 -26.50 12.54
CA ALA A 74 1.79 -27.38 13.04
C ALA A 74 3.08 -27.32 12.20
N SER A 75 4.24 -27.42 12.86
CA SER A 75 5.56 -27.37 12.22
C SER A 75 5.79 -28.53 11.25
N ILE A 76 6.73 -28.35 10.31
CA ILE A 76 7.19 -29.40 9.40
C ILE A 76 7.69 -30.62 10.17
N ASN A 77 8.37 -30.43 11.30
CA ASN A 77 8.82 -31.54 12.15
C ASN A 77 7.63 -32.32 12.75
N ALA A 78 6.57 -31.63 13.18
CA ALA A 78 5.37 -32.28 13.68
C ALA A 78 4.71 -33.14 12.59
N HIS A 79 4.69 -32.66 11.34
CA HIS A 79 4.24 -33.43 10.18
C HIS A 79 5.14 -34.64 9.87
N LYS A 80 6.45 -34.51 10.06
CA LYS A 80 7.43 -35.61 9.90
C LYS A 80 7.43 -36.63 11.05
N GLY A 81 6.61 -36.44 12.07
CA GLY A 81 6.58 -37.31 13.25
C GLY A 81 7.83 -37.20 14.12
N THR A 82 8.48 -36.04 14.10
CA THR A 82 9.60 -35.72 14.98
C THR A 82 9.09 -35.22 16.32
N GLU A 83 9.81 -35.56 17.40
CA GLU A 83 9.57 -35.01 18.74
C GLU A 83 9.66 -33.47 18.73
N GLN A 84 8.52 -32.84 19.03
CA GLN A 84 8.40 -31.38 19.05
C GLN A 84 9.19 -30.78 20.22
N SER A 85 9.81 -29.63 19.98
CA SER A 85 10.47 -28.79 20.98
C SER A 85 10.08 -27.31 20.76
N ARG A 86 10.74 -26.39 21.48
CA ARG A 86 10.43 -24.96 21.41
C ARG A 86 10.42 -24.38 19.99
N ARG A 87 11.30 -24.88 19.12
CA ARG A 87 11.37 -24.46 17.70
C ARG A 87 10.04 -24.67 16.97
N ASP A 88 9.28 -25.70 17.37
CA ASP A 88 8.05 -26.09 16.70
C ASP A 88 6.89 -25.15 17.06
N ASP A 89 6.86 -24.63 18.29
CA ASP A 89 5.94 -23.54 18.67
C ASP A 89 6.30 -22.24 17.93
N LEU A 90 7.59 -21.94 17.73
CA LEU A 90 8.06 -20.76 16.99
C LEU A 90 7.78 -20.84 15.48
N GLU A 91 7.89 -22.02 14.89
CA GLU A 91 7.50 -22.24 13.49
C GLU A 91 5.98 -22.12 13.35
N ALA A 92 5.23 -22.69 14.30
CA ALA A 92 3.77 -22.62 14.27
C ALA A 92 3.22 -21.19 14.42
N ILE A 93 3.80 -20.37 15.32
CA ILE A 93 3.37 -18.97 15.47
C ILE A 93 3.70 -18.15 14.21
N SER A 94 4.80 -18.46 13.52
CA SER A 94 5.13 -17.83 12.23
C SER A 94 4.04 -18.11 11.18
N TYR A 95 3.52 -19.35 11.11
CA TYR A 95 2.38 -19.65 10.24
C TYR A 95 1.08 -18.94 10.65
N VAL A 96 0.86 -18.71 11.95
CA VAL A 96 -0.26 -17.90 12.43
C VAL A 96 -0.11 -16.44 11.99
N PHE A 97 1.08 -15.86 12.08
CA PHE A 97 1.35 -14.51 11.61
C PHE A 97 1.16 -14.37 10.10
N MET A 98 1.67 -15.33 9.32
CA MET A 98 1.44 -15.36 7.88
C MET A 98 -0.05 -15.42 7.58
N TYR A 99 -0.81 -16.28 8.26
CA TYR A 99 -2.26 -16.35 8.13
C TYR A 99 -2.96 -15.02 8.44
N PHE A 100 -2.52 -14.26 9.45
CA PHE A 100 -3.08 -12.93 9.74
C PHE A 100 -2.75 -11.90 8.66
N ILE A 101 -1.58 -11.99 8.04
CA ILE A 101 -1.15 -11.08 6.97
C ILE A 101 -1.88 -11.40 5.66
N THR A 102 -1.94 -12.67 5.28
CA THR A 102 -2.40 -13.11 3.97
C THR A 102 -3.90 -13.44 3.94
N GLY A 103 -4.52 -13.67 5.10
CA GLY A 103 -5.88 -14.17 5.25
C GLY A 103 -6.04 -15.68 5.01
N THR A 104 -5.12 -16.29 4.26
CA THR A 104 -5.11 -17.72 3.93
C THR A 104 -3.68 -18.26 3.79
N LEU A 105 -3.47 -19.53 4.12
CA LEU A 105 -2.24 -20.27 3.87
C LEU A 105 -2.41 -21.17 2.64
N PRO A 106 -1.39 -21.33 1.77
CA PRO A 106 -1.51 -22.10 0.52
C PRO A 106 -1.93 -23.56 0.71
N TRP A 107 -1.62 -24.15 1.86
CA TRP A 107 -1.98 -25.53 2.20
C TRP A 107 -3.37 -25.67 2.84
N GLN A 108 -4.21 -24.62 2.81
CA GLN A 108 -5.62 -24.70 3.20
C GLN A 108 -6.46 -25.31 2.07
N GLY A 109 -7.50 -26.07 2.43
CA GLY A 109 -8.45 -26.60 1.44
C GLY A 109 -7.93 -27.73 0.55
N LEU A 110 -6.69 -28.20 0.75
CA LEU A 110 -6.13 -29.30 -0.03
C LEU A 110 -7.00 -30.56 0.09
N GLN A 111 -7.40 -31.10 -1.08
CA GLN A 111 -8.17 -32.32 -1.20
C GLN A 111 -7.23 -33.53 -1.20
N ALA A 112 -7.65 -34.63 -0.59
CA ALA A 112 -6.98 -35.93 -0.68
C ALA A 112 -7.98 -37.04 -0.36
N THR A 113 -7.75 -38.24 -0.89
CA THR A 113 -8.61 -39.41 -0.69
C THR A 113 -8.55 -39.97 0.73
N ALA A 114 -7.44 -39.75 1.44
CA ALA A 114 -7.23 -40.19 2.82
C ALA A 114 -6.64 -39.08 3.70
N LYS A 115 -6.94 -39.14 5.01
CA LYS A 115 -6.43 -38.17 6.01
C LYS A 115 -4.91 -38.11 6.06
N LYS A 116 -4.23 -39.26 5.97
CA LYS A 116 -2.76 -39.34 5.93
C LYS A 116 -2.19 -38.63 4.70
N ALA A 117 -2.72 -38.93 3.51
CA ALA A 117 -2.33 -38.28 2.26
C ALA A 117 -2.58 -36.76 2.28
N LYS A 118 -3.64 -36.30 2.97
CA LYS A 118 -3.89 -34.88 3.18
C LYS A 118 -2.77 -34.21 3.99
N PHE A 119 -2.34 -34.84 5.09
CA PHE A 119 -1.25 -34.30 5.92
C PHE A 119 0.10 -34.34 5.22
N GLU A 120 0.39 -35.39 4.45
CA GLU A 120 1.58 -35.47 3.60
C GLU A 120 1.62 -34.32 2.58
N ARG A 121 0.51 -34.06 1.87
CA ARG A 121 0.40 -32.91 0.94
C ARG A 121 0.62 -31.55 1.62
N ILE A 122 0.09 -31.37 2.83
CA ILE A 122 0.32 -30.15 3.61
C ILE A 122 1.82 -30.01 3.93
N ALA A 123 2.45 -31.09 4.39
CA ALA A 123 3.87 -31.11 4.75
C ALA A 123 4.77 -30.81 3.55
N GLU A 124 4.50 -31.45 2.40
CA GLU A 124 5.20 -31.22 1.13
C GLU A 124 5.11 -29.76 0.70
N MET A 125 3.92 -29.17 0.77
CA MET A 125 3.73 -27.76 0.42
C MET A 125 4.49 -26.82 1.36
N LYS A 126 4.47 -27.09 2.68
CA LYS A 126 5.23 -26.31 3.68
C LYS A 126 6.74 -26.38 3.45
N MET A 127 7.25 -27.53 3.02
CA MET A 127 8.69 -27.71 2.73
C MET A 127 9.11 -27.05 1.41
N LYS A 128 8.20 -26.98 0.44
CA LYS A 128 8.48 -26.42 -0.88
C LYS A 128 8.43 -24.89 -0.90
N ILE A 129 7.55 -24.29 -0.11
CA ILE A 129 7.27 -22.86 -0.18
C ILE A 129 8.25 -22.04 0.66
N THR A 130 8.78 -20.95 0.09
CA THR A 130 9.65 -20.01 0.81
C THR A 130 8.83 -18.90 1.48
N PRO A 131 9.37 -18.20 2.50
CA PRO A 131 8.71 -17.03 3.09
C PRO A 131 8.33 -15.96 2.06
N GLU A 132 9.16 -15.75 1.04
CA GLU A 132 8.93 -14.79 -0.03
C GLU A 132 7.72 -15.19 -0.89
N GLN A 133 7.54 -16.48 -1.14
CA GLN A 133 6.38 -17.01 -1.87
C GLN A 133 5.08 -16.97 -1.06
N LEU A 134 5.18 -16.84 0.27
CA LEU A 134 4.02 -16.65 1.15
C LEU A 134 3.56 -15.19 1.21
N LEU A 135 4.45 -14.23 0.92
CA LEU A 135 4.10 -12.82 0.80
C LEU A 135 3.61 -12.56 -0.62
N LYS A 136 2.59 -11.69 -0.76
CA LYS A 136 2.09 -11.35 -2.08
C LYS A 136 3.10 -10.44 -2.77
N ASP A 137 3.27 -10.62 -4.07
CA ASP A 137 3.98 -9.64 -4.89
C ASP A 137 3.28 -8.26 -4.82
N GLY A 138 3.87 -7.25 -5.44
CA GLY A 138 3.26 -5.93 -5.65
C GLY A 138 3.92 -4.81 -4.87
N PRO A 139 3.33 -3.60 -4.88
CA PRO A 139 3.97 -2.41 -4.33
C PRO A 139 4.09 -2.45 -2.81
N VAL A 140 3.18 -3.17 -2.13
CA VAL A 140 3.15 -3.33 -0.68
C VAL A 140 2.83 -4.79 -0.34
N PRO A 141 3.84 -5.69 -0.28
CA PRO A 141 3.66 -7.15 -0.15
C PRO A 141 2.85 -7.64 1.07
N TRP A 142 2.79 -6.83 2.11
CA TRP A 142 2.07 -7.13 3.36
C TRP A 142 0.65 -6.55 3.39
N ALA A 143 0.19 -5.88 2.32
CA ALA A 143 -1.18 -5.41 2.24
C ALA A 143 -2.12 -6.56 1.83
N SER A 144 -3.32 -6.56 2.38
CA SER A 144 -4.38 -7.48 1.96
C SER A 144 -5.00 -7.04 0.62
N ASP A 145 -5.65 -7.96 -0.08
CA ASP A 145 -6.21 -7.70 -1.42
C ASP A 145 -7.31 -6.63 -1.42
N ASN A 146 -7.99 -6.44 -0.29
CA ASN A 146 -9.04 -5.43 -0.13
C ASN A 146 -8.49 -4.02 0.12
N GLN A 147 -7.17 -3.87 0.30
CA GLN A 147 -6.54 -2.57 0.53
C GLN A 147 -6.06 -1.96 -0.78
N VAL A 148 -6.19 -0.63 -0.86
CA VAL A 148 -5.50 0.14 -1.90
C VAL A 148 -4.04 0.30 -1.50
N THR A 149 -3.15 -0.19 -2.34
CA THR A 149 -1.70 0.00 -2.18
C THR A 149 -1.23 1.13 -3.09
N PHE A 150 -0.15 1.82 -2.70
CA PHE A 150 0.38 2.97 -3.42
C PHE A 150 1.90 3.01 -3.32
N ILE A 151 2.56 3.25 -4.44
CA ILE A 151 4.00 3.49 -4.53
C ILE A 151 4.27 4.66 -5.46
N ALA A 152 5.30 5.44 -5.17
CA ALA A 152 5.74 6.54 -6.03
C ALA A 152 7.26 6.65 -6.00
N GLU A 153 7.81 7.09 -7.12
CA GLU A 153 9.24 7.29 -7.33
C GLU A 153 9.46 8.59 -8.13
N GLN A 154 10.47 9.36 -7.75
CA GLN A 154 10.96 10.45 -8.58
C GLN A 154 11.86 9.85 -9.67
N THR A 155 11.28 9.59 -10.83
CA THR A 155 11.95 8.85 -11.92
C THR A 155 12.89 9.72 -12.75
N SER A 156 12.74 11.05 -12.67
CA SER A 156 13.73 11.97 -13.23
C SER A 156 13.85 13.24 -12.37
N HIS A 157 15.05 13.81 -12.35
CA HIS A 157 15.33 15.10 -11.70
C HIS A 157 15.32 16.26 -12.69
N HIS A 158 15.79 16.03 -13.91
CA HIS A 158 15.88 17.03 -14.98
C HIS A 158 15.33 16.46 -16.29
N PRO A 159 14.05 16.72 -16.63
CA PRO A 159 13.04 17.46 -15.84
C PRO A 159 12.54 16.68 -14.61
N PRO A 160 11.90 17.34 -13.61
CA PRO A 160 11.43 16.67 -12.40
C PRO A 160 10.16 15.84 -12.67
N ILE A 161 10.32 14.54 -12.88
CA ILE A 161 9.23 13.60 -13.14
C ILE A 161 8.97 12.77 -11.89
N ALA A 162 7.70 12.70 -11.50
CA ALA A 162 7.20 11.79 -10.47
C ALA A 162 6.29 10.76 -11.12
N SER A 163 6.62 9.49 -10.91
CA SER A 163 5.81 8.36 -11.35
C SER A 163 5.19 7.70 -10.13
N PHE A 164 3.94 7.26 -10.26
CA PHE A 164 3.23 6.59 -9.21
C PHE A 164 2.41 5.43 -9.74
N TYR A 165 2.14 4.49 -8.85
CA TYR A 165 1.30 3.33 -9.11
C TYR A 165 0.42 3.06 -7.90
N ALA A 166 -0.81 2.66 -8.15
CA ALA A 166 -1.73 2.20 -7.13
C ALA A 166 -2.54 1.01 -7.64
N GLU A 167 -3.01 0.17 -6.74
CA GLU A 167 -3.85 -0.96 -7.11
C GLU A 167 -4.76 -1.39 -5.94
N CYS A 168 -5.84 -2.06 -6.29
CA CYS A 168 -6.68 -2.80 -5.36
C CYS A 168 -6.93 -4.19 -5.94
N PRO A 169 -6.17 -5.22 -5.51
CA PRO A 169 -6.27 -6.56 -6.07
C PRO A 169 -7.68 -7.13 -6.02
N ALA A 170 -8.41 -7.01 -4.91
CA ALA A 170 -9.77 -7.55 -4.78
C ALA A 170 -10.84 -6.85 -5.63
N LYS A 171 -10.53 -5.65 -6.15
CA LYS A 171 -11.40 -4.92 -7.07
C LYS A 171 -10.93 -5.01 -8.51
N HIS A 172 -9.80 -5.68 -8.77
CA HIS A 172 -9.25 -5.82 -10.11
C HIS A 172 -9.01 -4.44 -10.77
N ILE A 173 -8.56 -3.47 -9.97
CA ILE A 173 -8.27 -2.09 -10.40
C ILE A 173 -6.78 -1.80 -10.23
N GLN A 174 -6.17 -1.18 -11.22
CA GLN A 174 -4.82 -0.61 -11.14
C GLN A 174 -4.79 0.80 -11.71
N ILE A 175 -3.83 1.61 -11.25
CA ILE A 175 -3.60 2.98 -11.67
C ILE A 175 -2.11 3.15 -11.91
N ASP A 176 -1.73 3.54 -13.12
CA ASP A 176 -0.40 4.05 -13.44
C ASP A 176 -0.49 5.56 -13.63
N GLY A 177 0.50 6.31 -13.15
CA GLY A 177 0.54 7.74 -13.40
C GLY A 177 1.94 8.29 -13.49
N CYS A 178 2.13 9.26 -14.36
CA CYS A 178 3.37 9.97 -14.54
C CYS A 178 3.05 11.45 -14.66
N LEU A 179 3.68 12.30 -13.86
CA LEU A 179 3.54 13.74 -13.98
C LEU A 179 4.84 14.48 -13.71
N TRP A 180 4.96 15.65 -14.33
CA TRP A 180 5.99 16.64 -14.05
C TRP A 180 5.38 18.03 -14.03
N THR A 181 6.11 18.98 -13.45
CA THR A 181 5.60 20.34 -13.25
C THR A 181 6.33 21.35 -14.10
N ARG A 182 5.59 22.25 -14.74
CA ARG A 182 6.14 23.47 -15.34
C ARG A 182 5.60 24.70 -14.62
N SER A 183 6.49 25.40 -13.93
CA SER A 183 6.15 26.63 -13.21
C SER A 183 6.20 27.86 -14.12
N LYS A 184 5.29 28.81 -13.91
CA LYS A 184 5.26 30.13 -14.56
C LYS A 184 4.98 31.22 -13.53
N PHE A 185 5.76 32.30 -13.58
CA PHE A 185 5.48 33.51 -12.82
C PHE A 185 4.46 34.38 -13.59
N LEU A 186 3.39 34.80 -12.91
CA LEU A 186 2.23 35.50 -13.49
C LEU A 186 2.00 36.85 -12.77
N GLY A 187 3.08 37.54 -12.41
CA GLY A 187 3.03 38.78 -11.64
C GLY A 187 2.69 38.50 -10.17
N LEU A 188 1.46 38.78 -9.75
CA LEU A 188 1.02 38.54 -8.36
C LEU A 188 0.61 37.08 -8.09
N SER A 189 0.97 36.16 -8.96
CA SER A 189 0.61 34.74 -8.89
C SER A 189 1.73 33.85 -9.44
N VAL A 190 1.76 32.61 -9.00
CA VAL A 190 2.60 31.54 -9.56
C VAL A 190 1.69 30.43 -10.05
N GLY A 191 1.79 30.09 -11.33
CA GLY A 191 1.12 28.93 -11.92
C GLY A 191 2.06 27.73 -11.96
N VAL A 192 1.57 26.57 -11.54
CA VAL A 192 2.24 25.28 -11.62
C VAL A 192 1.39 24.38 -12.50
N HIS A 193 1.85 24.20 -13.74
CA HIS A 193 1.19 23.32 -14.69
C HIS A 193 1.61 21.88 -14.44
N MET A 194 0.63 21.03 -14.13
CA MET A 194 0.82 19.59 -14.02
C MET A 194 0.71 18.99 -15.42
N ILE A 195 1.80 18.40 -15.92
CA ILE A 195 1.88 17.82 -17.27
C ILE A 195 2.09 16.32 -17.12
N GLY A 196 1.30 15.53 -17.84
CA GLY A 196 1.31 14.08 -17.78
C GLY A 196 -0.10 13.52 -17.69
N ASP A 197 -0.18 12.22 -17.46
CA ASP A 197 -1.43 11.48 -17.41
C ASP A 197 -1.40 10.39 -16.34
N ALA A 198 -2.60 10.00 -15.90
CA ALA A 198 -2.83 8.77 -15.15
C ALA A 198 -3.79 7.88 -15.93
N ILE A 199 -3.56 6.58 -15.87
CA ILE A 199 -4.38 5.56 -16.52
C ILE A 199 -4.98 4.69 -15.43
N ILE A 200 -6.30 4.77 -15.25
CA ILE A 200 -7.04 3.83 -14.42
C ILE A 200 -7.45 2.66 -15.31
N THR A 201 -7.02 1.44 -14.96
CA THR A 201 -7.43 0.22 -15.66
C THR A 201 -8.43 -0.54 -14.80
N LEU A 202 -9.60 -0.82 -15.36
CA LEU A 202 -10.59 -1.75 -14.81
C LEU A 202 -10.40 -3.09 -15.50
N LEU A 203 -9.74 -4.05 -14.83
CA LEU A 203 -9.29 -5.29 -15.48
C LEU A 203 -10.46 -6.19 -15.87
N ASP A 204 -11.52 -6.23 -15.07
CA ASP A 204 -12.71 -7.05 -15.34
C ASP A 204 -13.47 -6.63 -16.61
N HIS A 205 -13.36 -5.36 -16.99
CA HIS A 205 -14.00 -4.81 -18.19
C HIS A 205 -13.00 -4.68 -19.35
N ASP A 206 -11.71 -4.91 -19.09
CA ASP A 206 -10.63 -4.58 -20.01
C ASP A 206 -10.77 -3.12 -20.51
N GLU A 207 -11.00 -2.20 -19.57
CA GLU A 207 -11.21 -0.78 -19.84
C GLU A 207 -10.07 0.06 -19.26
N GLN A 208 -9.65 1.08 -20.02
CA GLN A 208 -8.66 2.06 -19.59
C GLN A 208 -9.24 3.47 -19.67
N TYR A 209 -9.09 4.22 -18.58
CA TYR A 209 -9.48 5.60 -18.46
C TYR A 209 -8.24 6.47 -18.31
N VAL A 210 -7.94 7.25 -19.34
CA VAL A 210 -6.82 8.20 -19.36
C VAL A 210 -7.29 9.53 -18.79
N ILE A 211 -6.57 10.03 -17.78
CA ILE A 211 -6.91 11.20 -16.98
C ILE A 211 -5.75 12.20 -17.05
N THR A 212 -6.05 13.45 -17.36
CA THR A 212 -5.08 14.56 -17.26
C THR A 212 -5.25 15.33 -15.94
N PHE A 213 -4.23 16.09 -15.55
CA PHE A 213 -4.18 16.76 -14.24
C PHE A 213 -4.50 18.26 -14.32
N PRO A 214 -5.23 18.82 -13.33
CA PRO A 214 -5.45 20.25 -13.28
C PRO A 214 -4.16 20.99 -12.91
N SER A 215 -4.04 22.25 -13.33
CA SER A 215 -2.97 23.12 -12.88
C SER A 215 -3.27 23.68 -11.48
N ALA A 216 -2.20 24.10 -10.80
CA ALA A 216 -2.23 24.69 -9.47
C ALA A 216 -1.80 26.15 -9.54
N PHE A 217 -2.47 27.05 -8.83
CA PHE A 217 -2.12 28.48 -8.81
C PHE A 217 -1.99 28.98 -7.38
N GLY A 218 -0.79 29.47 -7.04
CA GLY A 218 -0.54 30.25 -5.84
C GLY A 218 -0.85 31.71 -6.10
N ARG A 219 -1.80 32.28 -5.37
CA ARG A 219 -2.27 33.66 -5.51
C ARG A 219 -1.77 34.54 -4.38
N SER A 220 -1.79 35.85 -4.59
CA SER A 220 -1.53 36.85 -3.56
C SER A 220 -0.15 36.69 -2.90
N ILE A 221 0.89 36.48 -3.71
CA ILE A 221 2.26 36.18 -3.25
C ILE A 221 2.92 37.30 -2.44
N LEU A 222 2.44 38.55 -2.55
CA LEU A 222 2.90 39.69 -1.76
C LEU A 222 2.00 39.99 -0.53
N GLY A 223 0.94 39.21 -0.33
CA GLY A 223 -0.01 39.34 0.78
C GLY A 223 -0.16 38.01 1.51
N VAL A 224 -1.38 37.64 1.88
CA VAL A 224 -1.67 36.29 2.41
C VAL A 224 -1.82 35.31 1.24
N PRO A 225 -0.85 34.40 1.01
CA PRO A 225 -0.93 33.50 -0.12
C PRO A 225 -2.06 32.49 0.06
N TRP A 226 -2.73 32.16 -1.03
CA TRP A 226 -3.74 31.10 -1.06
C TRP A 226 -3.67 30.31 -2.37
N PHE A 227 -4.24 29.11 -2.37
CA PHE A 227 -4.16 28.15 -3.47
C PHE A 227 -5.50 27.95 -4.17
N GLU A 228 -5.47 27.82 -5.49
CA GLU A 228 -6.57 27.27 -6.28
C GLU A 228 -6.11 26.30 -7.35
N MET A 229 -7.00 25.37 -7.71
CA MET A 229 -6.84 24.56 -8.92
C MET A 229 -7.44 25.30 -10.10
N GLY A 230 -6.88 25.08 -11.28
CA GLY A 230 -7.40 25.68 -12.50
C GLY A 230 -7.06 24.93 -13.77
N GLY A 231 -7.81 25.20 -14.82
CA GLY A 231 -7.58 24.65 -16.16
C GLY A 231 -8.42 23.41 -16.46
N LYS A 232 -8.35 23.00 -17.72
CA LYS A 232 -9.17 21.92 -18.27
C LYS A 232 -8.45 20.58 -18.14
N ILE A 233 -9.19 19.56 -17.75
CA ILE A 233 -8.78 18.17 -17.78
C ILE A 233 -9.76 17.36 -18.61
N THR A 234 -9.31 16.17 -18.97
CA THR A 234 -10.07 15.18 -19.74
C THR A 234 -10.00 13.84 -19.03
N ILE A 235 -11.11 13.12 -19.03
CA ILE A 235 -11.17 11.69 -18.71
C ILE A 235 -11.72 10.99 -19.93
N THR A 236 -10.96 10.07 -20.52
CA THR A 236 -11.33 9.41 -21.78
C THR A 236 -11.15 7.91 -21.68
N CYS A 237 -12.14 7.15 -22.15
CA CYS A 237 -12.00 5.72 -22.39
C CYS A 237 -12.15 5.45 -23.89
N GLU A 238 -11.07 5.02 -24.53
CA GLU A 238 -11.06 4.76 -25.99
C GLU A 238 -12.00 3.62 -26.36
N LYS A 239 -11.93 2.50 -25.61
CA LYS A 239 -12.72 1.29 -25.85
C LYS A 239 -14.23 1.56 -25.84
N THR A 240 -14.71 2.32 -24.86
CA THR A 240 -16.13 2.60 -24.71
C THR A 240 -16.57 3.87 -25.43
N GLY A 241 -15.64 4.74 -25.82
CA GLY A 241 -15.90 6.02 -26.50
C GLY A 241 -16.38 7.16 -25.58
N TYR A 242 -16.57 6.89 -24.28
CA TYR A 242 -16.98 7.89 -23.29
C TYR A 242 -15.88 8.92 -23.02
N THR A 243 -16.29 10.16 -22.77
CA THR A 243 -15.37 11.27 -22.50
C THR A 243 -15.99 12.23 -21.49
N ALA A 244 -15.20 12.74 -20.55
CA ALA A 244 -15.56 13.85 -19.68
C ALA A 244 -14.57 15.00 -19.86
N ASN A 245 -15.08 16.18 -20.16
CA ASN A 245 -14.31 17.43 -20.20
C ASN A 245 -14.62 18.22 -18.95
N ILE A 246 -13.62 18.45 -18.09
CA ILE A 246 -13.81 19.10 -16.79
C ILE A 246 -12.96 20.35 -16.72
N ASP A 247 -13.56 21.48 -16.39
CA ASP A 247 -12.90 22.77 -16.20
C ASP A 247 -12.83 23.10 -14.71
N PHE A 248 -11.62 23.22 -14.17
CA PHE A 248 -11.39 23.78 -12.84
C PHE A 248 -11.39 25.31 -12.96
N LEU A 249 -12.45 25.92 -12.44
CA LEU A 249 -12.70 27.35 -12.62
C LEU A 249 -11.89 28.15 -11.60
N GLN A 250 -11.01 29.01 -12.12
CA GLN A 250 -10.30 30.00 -11.30
C GLN A 250 -11.28 31.07 -10.81
N LYS A 251 -11.05 31.61 -9.62
CA LYS A 251 -11.95 32.62 -9.03
C LYS A 251 -12.12 33.84 -9.97
N PRO A 252 -13.36 34.18 -10.38
CA PRO A 252 -13.65 35.42 -11.11
C PRO A 252 -13.26 36.70 -10.34
N PHE A 253 -12.94 37.78 -11.06
CA PHE A 253 -12.53 39.07 -10.48
C PHE A 253 -13.61 39.75 -9.62
N LEU A 254 -14.90 39.48 -9.84
CA LEU A 254 -16.03 40.07 -9.10
C LEU A 254 -16.96 38.99 -8.55
N ASN A 255 -17.14 38.94 -7.22
CA ASN A 255 -18.11 38.12 -6.47
C ASN A 255 -18.21 36.62 -6.81
N GLY A 256 -17.18 36.04 -7.44
CA GLY A 256 -17.18 34.62 -7.78
C GLY A 256 -16.87 33.70 -6.60
N LYS A 257 -17.54 32.54 -6.56
CA LYS A 257 -17.23 31.46 -5.63
C LYS A 257 -15.88 30.83 -5.98
N LYS A 258 -15.12 30.42 -4.95
CA LYS A 258 -13.87 29.67 -5.13
C LYS A 258 -14.16 28.20 -5.41
N HIS A 259 -13.14 27.49 -5.90
CA HIS A 259 -13.12 26.02 -5.99
C HIS A 259 -14.23 25.42 -6.84
N GLN A 260 -14.72 26.16 -7.85
CA GLN A 260 -15.78 25.70 -8.73
C GLN A 260 -15.22 24.78 -9.82
N ILE A 261 -16.04 23.83 -10.27
CA ILE A 261 -15.82 23.06 -11.49
C ILE A 261 -17.07 23.05 -12.38
N THR A 262 -16.83 22.84 -13.67
CA THR A 262 -17.87 22.42 -14.63
C THR A 262 -17.34 21.23 -15.42
N GLY A 263 -18.05 20.11 -15.37
CA GLY A 263 -17.79 18.90 -16.13
C GLY A 263 -18.90 18.62 -17.13
N ILE A 264 -18.55 18.28 -18.37
CA ILE A 264 -19.50 17.85 -19.41
C ILE A 264 -19.11 16.45 -19.85
N LEU A 265 -20.05 15.51 -19.74
CA LEU A 265 -19.85 14.08 -20.02
C LEU A 265 -20.56 13.71 -21.31
N TYR A 266 -19.82 13.03 -22.19
CA TYR A 266 -20.23 12.62 -23.53
C TYR A 266 -20.26 11.11 -23.66
N GLY A 267 -21.31 10.61 -24.30
CA GLY A 267 -21.45 9.22 -24.67
C GLY A 267 -20.59 8.84 -25.88
N PRO A 268 -20.64 7.57 -26.31
CA PRO A 268 -19.91 7.09 -27.48
C PRO A 268 -20.32 7.82 -28.77
N ASP A 269 -21.57 8.25 -28.86
CA ASP A 269 -22.15 9.04 -29.96
C ASP A 269 -21.78 10.53 -29.93
N LYS A 270 -20.89 10.92 -28.99
CA LYS A 270 -20.44 12.30 -28.75
C LYS A 270 -21.56 13.25 -28.33
N LYS A 271 -22.71 12.74 -27.89
CA LYS A 271 -23.77 13.58 -27.29
C LYS A 271 -23.55 13.73 -25.80
N GLU A 272 -23.81 14.95 -25.31
CA GLU A 272 -23.82 15.26 -23.88
C GLU A 272 -24.97 14.52 -23.19
N PHE A 273 -24.64 13.70 -22.20
CA PHE A 273 -25.65 12.98 -21.41
C PHE A 273 -25.71 13.45 -19.95
N CYS A 274 -24.65 14.07 -19.44
CA CYS A 274 -24.59 14.55 -18.07
C CYS A 274 -23.67 15.77 -17.95
N ARG A 275 -24.07 16.70 -17.08
CA ARG A 275 -23.29 17.85 -16.68
C ARG A 275 -23.09 17.84 -15.17
N ILE A 276 -21.86 18.08 -14.71
CA ILE A 276 -21.50 18.14 -13.29
C ILE A 276 -21.02 19.55 -12.97
N ASP A 277 -21.66 20.24 -12.03
CA ASP A 277 -21.24 21.56 -11.56
C ASP A 277 -21.19 21.60 -10.03
N GLY A 278 -20.27 22.38 -9.46
CA GLY A 278 -20.22 22.63 -8.02
C GLY A 278 -18.80 22.85 -7.48
N GLU A 279 -18.63 22.57 -6.19
CA GLU A 279 -17.36 22.78 -5.46
C GLU A 279 -16.57 21.47 -5.38
N TRP A 280 -15.35 21.43 -5.96
CA TRP A 280 -14.51 20.22 -5.92
C TRP A 280 -14.04 19.84 -4.51
N ASN A 281 -14.15 20.76 -3.54
CA ASN A 281 -13.92 20.55 -2.11
C ASN A 281 -15.21 20.72 -1.27
N GLY A 282 -16.37 20.59 -1.91
CA GLY A 282 -17.67 20.67 -1.27
C GLY A 282 -18.66 19.74 -1.94
N ILE A 283 -19.75 20.31 -2.47
CA ILE A 283 -20.83 19.56 -3.10
C ILE A 283 -20.76 19.77 -4.61
N MET A 284 -20.80 18.67 -5.36
CA MET A 284 -20.95 18.63 -6.80
C MET A 284 -22.31 18.02 -7.14
N ASN A 285 -23.03 18.61 -8.08
CA ASN A 285 -24.33 18.13 -8.53
C ASN A 285 -24.24 17.65 -9.98
N ALA A 286 -24.88 16.51 -10.28
CA ALA A 286 -25.05 16.01 -11.64
C ALA A 286 -26.42 16.42 -12.16
N LYS A 287 -26.47 16.81 -13.44
CA LYS A 287 -27.69 17.11 -14.19
C LYS A 287 -27.71 16.25 -15.44
N TYR A 288 -28.68 15.35 -15.53
CA TYR A 288 -28.80 14.40 -16.64
C TYR A 288 -29.64 14.96 -17.78
N SER A 289 -29.19 14.75 -19.02
CA SER A 289 -29.79 15.35 -20.22
C SER A 289 -31.19 14.83 -20.52
N ASP A 290 -31.46 13.56 -20.21
CA ASP A 290 -32.70 12.83 -20.49
C ASP A 290 -33.83 13.18 -19.51
N THR A 291 -33.52 13.20 -18.21
CA THR A 291 -34.49 13.44 -17.14
C THR A 291 -34.61 14.92 -16.77
N LYS A 292 -33.57 15.72 -17.07
CA LYS A 292 -33.38 17.09 -16.57
C LYS A 292 -33.33 17.20 -15.04
N ILE A 293 -33.26 16.07 -14.34
CA ILE A 293 -33.12 16.02 -12.88
C ILE A 293 -31.71 16.45 -12.50
N SER A 294 -31.63 17.26 -11.46
CA SER A 294 -30.38 17.63 -10.80
C SER A 294 -30.33 16.97 -9.43
N GLU A 295 -29.26 16.24 -9.14
CA GLU A 295 -29.06 15.58 -7.86
C GLU A 295 -27.61 15.74 -7.37
N VAL A 296 -27.39 15.46 -6.09
CA VAL A 296 -26.05 15.47 -5.50
C VAL A 296 -25.24 14.32 -6.09
N PHE A 297 -24.20 14.66 -6.86
CA PHE A 297 -23.27 13.70 -7.42
C PHE A 297 -22.24 13.25 -6.39
N PHE A 298 -21.70 14.22 -5.64
CA PHE A 298 -20.69 13.93 -4.63
C PHE A 298 -20.64 15.02 -3.56
N ASP A 299 -20.58 14.62 -2.30
CA ASP A 299 -20.33 15.51 -1.16
C ASP A 299 -19.02 15.12 -0.47
N THR A 300 -18.00 15.95 -0.68
CA THR A 300 -16.67 15.72 -0.09
C THR A 300 -16.67 15.89 1.42
N LYS A 301 -17.63 16.62 1.99
CA LYS A 301 -17.72 16.89 3.45
C LYS A 301 -18.40 15.75 4.19
N ALA A 302 -19.30 15.03 3.51
CA ALA A 302 -19.93 13.82 4.04
C ALA A 302 -19.04 12.56 3.91
N THR A 303 -18.00 12.61 3.07
CA THR A 303 -17.15 11.45 2.78
C THR A 303 -16.06 11.25 3.85
N PRO A 304 -15.94 10.07 4.49
CA PRO A 304 -14.88 9.79 5.46
C PRO A 304 -13.48 9.86 4.84
N VAL A 305 -12.55 10.52 5.54
CA VAL A 305 -11.14 10.58 5.12
C VAL A 305 -10.38 9.37 5.64
N ILE A 306 -9.96 8.49 4.73
CA ILE A 306 -9.11 7.34 5.04
C ILE A 306 -7.64 7.77 4.99
N LYS A 307 -6.95 7.75 6.14
CA LYS A 307 -5.53 8.11 6.22
C LYS A 307 -4.66 7.01 5.63
N LYS A 308 -3.61 7.40 4.90
CA LYS A 308 -2.56 6.47 4.45
C LYS A 308 -1.87 5.83 5.66
N ILE A 309 -1.72 4.52 5.63
CA ILE A 309 -0.87 3.77 6.54
C ILE A 309 0.54 3.78 5.96
N VAL A 310 1.53 4.21 6.74
CA VAL A 310 2.93 4.30 6.31
C VAL A 310 3.80 3.74 7.41
N ARG A 311 4.85 3.00 7.04
CA ARG A 311 5.80 2.42 8.00
C ARG A 311 6.42 3.50 8.91
N PRO A 312 6.74 3.17 10.17
CA PRO A 312 7.55 4.04 11.03
C PRO A 312 8.85 4.46 10.34
N ILE A 313 9.34 5.68 10.60
CA ILE A 313 10.54 6.23 9.94
C ILE A 313 11.77 5.34 10.14
N ILE A 314 11.87 4.64 11.28
CA ILE A 314 13.00 3.75 11.59
C ILE A 314 13.03 2.50 10.68
N ASP A 315 11.88 2.08 10.17
CA ASP A 315 11.71 0.90 9.30
C ASP A 315 11.72 1.27 7.80
N GLN A 316 11.88 2.55 7.47
CA GLN A 316 11.90 3.04 6.09
C GLN A 316 13.29 2.97 5.48
N ASP A 317 13.41 2.72 4.18
CA ASP A 317 14.68 2.83 3.45
C ASP A 317 15.21 4.27 3.48
N THR A 318 16.53 4.43 3.34
CA THR A 318 17.21 5.75 3.40
C THR A 318 16.65 6.78 2.40
N ASN A 319 16.13 6.31 1.27
CA ASN A 319 15.57 7.14 0.21
C ASN A 319 14.04 7.29 0.25
N GLU A 320 13.34 6.70 1.24
CA GLU A 320 11.91 6.96 1.42
C GLU A 320 11.66 8.38 1.93
N SER A 321 10.62 9.03 1.40
CA SER A 321 10.43 10.48 1.56
C SER A 321 10.39 10.95 3.01
N ARG A 322 9.74 10.22 3.93
CA ARG A 322 9.67 10.68 5.33
C ARG A 322 11.01 10.52 6.04
N ARG A 323 11.78 9.47 5.75
CA ARG A 323 13.14 9.28 6.31
C ARG A 323 14.12 10.28 5.72
N MET A 324 14.10 10.49 4.41
CA MET A 324 14.99 11.43 3.73
C MET A 324 14.76 12.87 4.22
N TRP A 325 13.50 13.30 4.36
CA TRP A 325 13.13 14.66 4.74
C TRP A 325 12.88 14.85 6.24
N LYS A 326 13.26 13.88 7.09
CA LYS A 326 12.91 13.87 8.52
C LYS A 326 13.38 15.14 9.25
N ASP A 327 14.61 15.59 9.01
CA ASP A 327 15.21 16.71 9.74
C ASP A 327 14.61 18.04 9.28
N VAL A 328 14.44 18.21 7.96
CA VAL A 328 13.77 19.38 7.37
C VAL A 328 12.35 19.51 7.95
N THR A 329 11.57 18.43 7.93
CA THR A 329 10.18 18.46 8.42
C THR A 329 10.10 18.64 9.94
N TYR A 330 11.04 18.08 10.71
CA TYR A 330 11.14 18.31 12.16
C TYR A 330 11.40 19.79 12.48
N TYR A 331 12.37 20.41 11.82
CA TYR A 331 12.71 21.82 12.07
C TYR A 331 11.61 22.78 11.60
N LEU A 332 10.92 22.49 10.47
CA LEU A 332 9.76 23.26 10.03
C LEU A 332 8.62 23.21 11.06
N LYS A 333 8.28 22.03 11.58
CA LYS A 333 7.25 21.88 12.63
C LYS A 333 7.63 22.60 13.92
N SER A 334 8.92 22.62 14.22
CA SER A 334 9.48 23.30 15.40
C SER A 334 9.71 24.80 15.16
N LYS A 335 9.30 25.35 14.00
CA LYS A 335 9.47 26.76 13.60
C LYS A 335 10.93 27.24 13.61
N GLN A 336 11.90 26.34 13.45
CA GLN A 336 13.34 26.64 13.38
C GLN A 336 13.78 26.75 11.91
N LEU A 337 13.47 27.88 11.28
CA LEU A 337 13.63 28.07 9.83
C LEU A 337 15.07 27.95 9.34
N ASP A 338 16.04 28.51 10.07
CA ASP A 338 17.46 28.43 9.68
C ASP A 338 17.97 26.99 9.68
N LYS A 339 17.58 26.19 10.67
CA LYS A 339 17.93 24.77 10.74
C LYS A 339 17.24 23.96 9.66
N ALA A 340 15.99 24.27 9.34
CA ALA A 340 15.29 23.64 8.22
C ALA A 340 15.99 23.92 6.88
N THR A 341 16.40 25.17 6.65
CA THR A 341 17.18 25.57 5.47
C THR A 341 18.53 24.86 5.42
N GLY A 342 19.26 24.81 6.53
CA GLY A 342 20.54 24.10 6.62
C GLY A 342 20.40 22.60 6.28
N ALA A 343 19.41 21.93 6.87
CA ALA A 343 19.13 20.52 6.60
C ALA A 343 18.74 20.27 5.13
N LYS A 344 17.94 21.17 4.53
CA LYS A 344 17.57 21.11 3.11
C LYS A 344 18.80 21.27 2.21
N SER A 345 19.61 22.29 2.46
CA SER A 345 20.83 22.56 1.70
C SER A 345 21.81 21.40 1.75
N PHE A 346 21.97 20.77 2.92
CA PHE A 346 22.80 19.58 3.07
C PHE A 346 22.30 18.42 2.18
N LEU A 347 21.00 18.12 2.19
CA LEU A 347 20.41 17.07 1.36
C LEU A 347 20.59 17.34 -0.14
N GLU A 348 20.32 18.58 -0.58
CA GLU A 348 20.44 18.96 -1.98
C GLU A 348 21.90 18.95 -2.44
N HIS A 349 22.83 19.38 -1.60
CA HIS A 349 24.25 19.34 -1.91
C HIS A 349 24.74 17.89 -2.06
N ARG A 350 24.35 17.00 -1.14
CA ARG A 350 24.63 15.57 -1.24
C ARG A 350 24.15 14.97 -2.56
N GLN A 351 22.90 15.26 -2.96
CA GLN A 351 22.37 14.76 -4.24
C GLN A 351 23.14 15.28 -5.46
N ARG A 352 23.58 16.55 -5.46
CA ARG A 352 24.40 17.11 -6.55
C ARG A 352 25.76 16.43 -6.63
N THR A 353 26.39 16.17 -5.49
CA THR A 353 27.67 15.45 -5.44
C THR A 353 27.53 14.02 -5.96
N GLU A 354 26.53 13.27 -5.49
CA GLU A 354 26.24 11.91 -5.97
C GLU A 354 25.93 11.89 -7.48
N ALA A 355 25.21 12.90 -7.99
CA ALA A 355 24.94 13.02 -9.43
C ALA A 355 26.20 13.31 -10.24
N LYS A 356 27.10 14.15 -9.73
CA LYS A 356 28.39 14.45 -10.35
C LYS A 356 29.29 13.22 -10.39
N GLU A 357 29.39 12.48 -9.28
CA GLU A 357 30.16 11.24 -9.21
C GLU A 357 29.62 10.20 -10.22
N ARG A 358 28.30 10.05 -10.34
CA ARG A 358 27.70 9.18 -11.36
C ARG A 358 28.10 9.60 -12.77
N HIS A 359 28.01 10.89 -13.08
CA HIS A 359 28.39 11.43 -14.38
C HIS A 359 29.88 11.19 -14.69
N GLU A 360 30.78 11.47 -13.75
CA GLU A 360 32.22 11.26 -13.90
C GLU A 360 32.57 9.79 -14.12
N ASN A 361 31.82 8.86 -13.52
CA ASN A 361 32.00 7.42 -13.69
C ASN A 361 31.16 6.82 -14.84
N SER A 362 30.49 7.64 -15.66
CA SER A 362 29.59 7.19 -16.73
C SER A 362 28.49 6.22 -16.26
N LEU A 363 28.08 6.33 -14.99
CA LEU A 363 27.01 5.54 -14.39
C LEU A 363 25.67 6.26 -14.62
N LYS A 364 24.66 5.51 -15.05
CA LYS A 364 23.28 6.01 -15.12
C LYS A 364 22.54 5.72 -13.82
N TRP A 365 21.62 6.62 -13.46
CA TRP A 365 20.68 6.32 -12.38
C TRP A 365 19.67 5.29 -12.86
N GLU A 366 19.49 4.23 -12.06
CA GLU A 366 18.47 3.21 -12.30
C GLU A 366 17.33 3.40 -11.29
N THR A 367 16.12 3.51 -11.82
CA THR A 367 14.90 3.56 -11.02
C THR A 367 14.60 2.19 -10.41
N LYS A 368 14.07 2.17 -9.19
CA LYS A 368 13.85 0.94 -8.42
C LYS A 368 12.57 0.21 -8.83
N HIS A 369 11.52 0.95 -9.17
CA HIS A 369 10.16 0.39 -9.32
C HIS A 369 9.52 0.64 -10.68
N PHE A 370 9.99 1.66 -11.39
CA PHE A 370 9.44 2.07 -12.67
C PHE A 370 10.46 1.85 -13.79
N SER A 371 9.97 1.62 -15.00
CA SER A 371 10.78 1.48 -16.21
C SER A 371 10.33 2.49 -17.25
N GLU A 372 11.28 3.05 -17.99
CA GLU A 372 11.02 3.99 -19.08
C GLU A 372 10.24 3.27 -20.20
N SER A 373 9.17 3.91 -20.67
CA SER A 373 8.22 3.35 -21.65
C SER A 373 7.99 4.25 -22.86
N GLY A 374 8.68 5.39 -22.89
CA GLY A 374 8.59 6.43 -23.91
C GLY A 374 9.18 7.73 -23.40
N GLU A 375 9.24 8.74 -24.26
CA GLU A 375 9.75 10.06 -23.89
C GLU A 375 8.95 10.65 -22.71
N LEU A 376 9.63 10.85 -21.57
CA LEU A 376 9.04 11.34 -20.32
C LEU A 376 7.92 10.44 -19.74
N LYS A 377 7.82 9.17 -20.17
CA LYS A 377 6.82 8.21 -19.68
C LYS A 377 7.46 7.03 -18.98
N TRP A 378 6.92 6.71 -17.81
CA TRP A 378 7.39 5.63 -16.95
C TRP A 378 6.22 4.75 -16.55
N THR A 379 6.45 3.44 -16.47
CA THR A 379 5.43 2.47 -16.09
C THR A 379 5.92 1.62 -14.94
N TYR A 380 5.01 1.23 -14.05
CA TYR A 380 5.37 0.33 -12.96
C TYR A 380 5.71 -1.06 -13.52
N ALA A 381 6.84 -1.63 -13.08
CA ALA A 381 7.36 -2.87 -13.65
C ALA A 381 6.44 -4.08 -13.37
N ASN A 382 5.90 -4.16 -12.15
CA ASN A 382 5.23 -5.34 -11.58
C ASN A 382 3.72 -5.16 -11.40
N LYS A 383 3.04 -4.65 -12.43
CA LYS A 383 1.60 -4.34 -12.41
C LYS A 383 0.72 -5.55 -12.04
N LEU A 384 -0.42 -5.30 -11.39
CA LEU A 384 -1.44 -6.30 -11.08
C LEU A 384 -1.82 -7.17 -12.29
N SER A 385 -2.12 -6.53 -13.43
CA SER A 385 -2.43 -7.23 -14.71
C SER A 385 -1.39 -8.28 -15.09
N LYS A 386 -0.09 -7.95 -15.01
CA LYS A 386 0.99 -8.90 -15.31
C LYS A 386 1.00 -10.07 -14.33
N ARG A 387 0.77 -9.78 -13.05
CA ARG A 387 0.82 -10.79 -11.98
C ARG A 387 -0.36 -11.76 -12.04
N LEU A 388 -1.55 -11.27 -12.37
CA LEU A 388 -2.71 -12.14 -12.58
C LEU A 388 -2.53 -13.06 -13.80
N ASN A 389 -1.98 -12.54 -14.91
CA ASN A 389 -1.72 -13.34 -16.11
C ASN A 389 -0.62 -14.39 -15.93
N SER A 390 0.32 -14.19 -14.98
CA SER A 390 1.34 -15.20 -14.66
C SER A 390 0.84 -16.35 -13.78
N GLN A 391 -0.36 -16.21 -13.21
CA GLN A 391 -0.99 -17.21 -12.34
C GLN A 391 -2.05 -18.06 -13.07
N SER A 392 -2.47 -17.65 -14.27
CA SER A 392 -3.31 -18.39 -15.22
C SER A 392 -2.46 -19.22 -16.16
#